data_AF-A0A2V6B4P9-F1
#
_entry.id   AF-A0A2V6B4P9-F1
#
_cell.length_a   1.000
_cell.length_b   1.000
_cell.length_c   1.000
_cell.angle_alpha   90.00
_cell.angle_beta   90.00
_cell.angle_gamma   90.00
#
_symmetry.space_group_name_H-M   'P 1'
#
loop_
_entity.id
_entity.type
_entity.pdbx_description
1 polymer ?
#
loop_
_entity_poly.entity_id
_entity_poly.type
_entity_poly.pdbx_seq_one_letter_code
_entity_poly.pdbx_strand_id
1 'polypeptide(L)'
;MIWLLVAFCWIISFLFAGIEAGLLALDPVRLRHRAKSGDRGVRRLQEMLKEPDRLLITVLLVTNAADITALIILTHELVLRLGWLGYPIAVAIALPVYLFLLGVLPKSLFRRFPLRAVVRLSGLLELTTKLLWPLHAIGAFIERTVFARAKNPPRLFAGREELKMITVQSEESGALSPTERAMIHNVVDFTSIKVRDVMVPLEKTVSFNPDDSPGKVLETSE
;
A
#
# COMPACT_ATOMS: atom_id res chain seq x y z
N MET A 1 39.29 10.84 -1.22
CA MET A 1 38.10 11.42 -0.53
C MET A 1 36.83 11.21 -1.33
N ILE A 2 36.78 11.59 -2.62
CA ILE A 2 35.61 11.43 -3.50
C ILE A 2 35.12 9.97 -3.62
N TRP A 3 36.03 8.99 -3.76
CA TRP A 3 35.67 7.56 -3.80
C TRP A 3 34.98 7.05 -2.53
N LEU A 4 35.32 7.61 -1.35
CA LEU A 4 34.66 7.27 -0.09
C LEU A 4 33.22 7.82 -0.05
N LEU A 5 33.01 9.01 -0.62
CA LEU A 5 31.69 9.60 -0.79
C LEU A 5 30.80 8.76 -1.71
N VAL A 6 31.34 8.29 -2.85
CA VAL A 6 30.63 7.39 -3.77
C VAL A 6 30.27 6.07 -3.08
N ALA A 7 31.22 5.47 -2.36
CA ALA A 7 30.97 4.24 -1.60
C ALA A 7 29.89 4.44 -0.52
N PHE A 8 29.91 5.58 0.18
CA PHE A 8 28.90 5.93 1.16
C PHE A 8 27.51 6.09 0.53
N CYS A 9 27.39 6.78 -0.61
CA CYS A 9 26.15 6.88 -1.37
C CYS A 9 25.64 5.51 -1.82
N TRP A 10 26.52 4.62 -2.29
CA TRP A 10 26.13 3.27 -2.70
C TRP A 10 25.63 2.42 -1.54
N ILE A 11 26.22 2.54 -0.35
CA ILE A 11 25.74 1.84 0.85
C ILE A 11 24.35 2.33 1.23
N ILE A 12 24.12 3.65 1.18
CA ILE A 12 22.79 4.22 1.44
C ILE A 12 21.78 3.72 0.41
N SER A 13 22.07 3.82 -0.89
CA SER A 13 21.18 3.30 -1.94
C SER A 13 20.87 1.82 -1.76
N PHE A 14 21.89 1.00 -1.46
CA PHE A 14 21.73 -0.43 -1.23
C PHE A 14 20.79 -0.71 -0.05
N LEU A 15 20.97 -0.01 1.07
CA LEU A 15 20.13 -0.15 2.25
C LEU A 15 18.68 0.27 1.97
N PHE A 16 18.47 1.42 1.32
CA PHE A 16 17.13 1.91 1.02
C PHE A 16 16.41 1.09 -0.05
N ALA A 17 17.10 0.60 -1.08
CA ALA A 17 16.54 -0.33 -2.07
C ALA A 17 16.16 -1.68 -1.43
N GLY A 18 16.94 -2.13 -0.45
CA GLY A 18 16.60 -3.29 0.37
C GLY A 18 15.37 -3.05 1.24
N ILE A 19 15.30 -1.89 1.90
CA ILE A 19 14.13 -1.45 2.69
C ILE A 19 12.87 -1.42 1.83
N GLU A 20 12.92 -0.85 0.62
CA GLU A 20 11.80 -0.81 -0.34
C GLU A 20 11.22 -2.22 -0.55
N ALA A 21 12.06 -3.17 -0.94
CA ALA A 21 11.63 -4.54 -1.16
C ALA A 21 11.20 -5.26 0.12
N GLY A 22 11.82 -4.94 1.26
CA GLY A 22 11.45 -5.48 2.56
C GLY A 22 10.08 -5.00 3.03
N LEU A 23 9.74 -3.74 2.76
CA LEU A 23 8.42 -3.16 3.06
C LEU A 23 7.32 -3.78 2.20
N LEU A 24 7.59 -3.94 0.90
CA LEU A 24 6.64 -4.55 -0.04
C LEU A 24 6.43 -6.05 0.23
N ALA A 25 7.41 -6.74 0.80
CA ALA A 25 7.33 -8.15 1.17
C ALA A 25 6.87 -8.40 2.61
N LEU A 26 6.52 -7.34 3.36
CA LEU A 26 6.17 -7.46 4.78
C LEU A 26 4.75 -8.00 4.96
N ASP A 27 4.59 -9.00 5.82
CA ASP A 27 3.28 -9.52 6.23
C ASP A 27 2.70 -8.68 7.40
N PRO A 28 1.54 -7.99 7.20
CA PRO A 28 0.92 -7.15 8.23
C PRO A 28 0.53 -7.93 9.50
N VAL A 29 0.16 -9.21 9.38
CA VAL A 29 -0.30 -10.04 10.49
C VAL A 29 0.87 -10.36 11.42
N ARG A 30 2.00 -10.76 10.84
CA ARG A 30 3.25 -11.03 11.59
C ARG A 30 3.78 -9.78 12.28
N LEU A 31 3.68 -8.62 11.63
CA LEU A 31 4.09 -7.34 12.23
C LEU A 31 3.27 -7.01 13.46
N ARG A 32 1.93 -7.10 13.38
CA ARG A 32 1.02 -6.84 14.52
C ARG A 32 1.28 -7.79 15.69
N HIS A 33 1.54 -9.06 15.42
CA HIS A 33 1.90 -10.03 16.46
C HIS A 33 3.20 -9.64 17.18
N ARG A 34 4.24 -9.25 16.43
CA ARG A 34 5.51 -8.80 17.03
C ARG A 34 5.45 -7.43 17.71
N ALA A 35 4.51 -6.56 17.32
CA ALA A 35 4.32 -5.27 17.99
C ALA A 35 3.82 -5.45 19.44
N LYS A 36 3.00 -6.49 19.67
CA LYS A 36 2.51 -6.86 21.01
C LYS A 36 3.63 -7.32 21.94
N SER A 37 4.69 -7.94 21.41
CA SER A 37 5.87 -8.38 22.17
C SER A 37 6.82 -7.27 22.64
N GLY A 38 6.50 -5.98 22.41
CA GLY A 38 7.18 -4.85 23.06
C GLY A 38 8.43 -4.29 22.37
N ASP A 39 8.78 -4.75 21.18
CA ASP A 39 9.93 -4.22 20.43
C ASP A 39 9.66 -2.79 19.92
N ARG A 40 10.48 -1.83 20.38
CA ARG A 40 10.37 -0.41 20.01
C ARG A 40 10.53 -0.19 18.50
N GLY A 41 11.40 -0.95 17.83
CA GLY A 41 11.60 -0.82 16.39
C GLY A 41 10.39 -1.30 15.59
N VAL A 42 9.70 -2.34 16.07
CA VAL A 42 8.47 -2.87 15.47
C VAL A 42 7.32 -1.88 15.62
N ARG A 43 7.19 -1.23 16.78
CA ARG A 43 6.16 -0.20 17.00
C ARG A 43 6.33 1.01 16.09
N ARG A 44 7.57 1.52 15.95
CA ARG A 44 7.87 2.61 15.00
C ARG A 44 7.49 2.22 13.58
N LEU A 45 7.93 1.05 13.13
CA LEU A 45 7.60 0.57 11.79
C LEU A 45 6.09 0.45 11.58
N GLN A 46 5.35 -0.04 12.58
CA GLN A 46 3.89 -0.12 12.54
C GLN A 46 3.23 1.28 12.44
N GLU A 47 3.75 2.28 13.14
CA GLU A 47 3.27 3.66 13.03
C GLU A 47 3.54 4.24 11.66
N MET A 48 4.74 4.04 11.11
CA MET A 48 5.11 4.53 9.78
C MET A 48 4.30 3.84 8.66
N LEU A 49 3.94 2.57 8.83
CA LEU A 49 3.08 1.82 7.91
C LEU A 49 1.59 2.22 7.95
N LYS A 50 1.19 3.18 8.80
CA LYS A 50 -0.15 3.78 8.70
C LYS A 50 -0.31 4.62 7.43
N GLU A 51 0.79 5.15 6.91
CA GLU A 51 0.85 5.92 5.66
C GLU A 51 1.90 5.31 4.71
N PRO A 52 1.64 4.10 4.18
CA PRO A 52 2.64 3.35 3.40
C PRO A 52 3.06 4.08 2.13
N ASP A 53 2.15 4.84 1.50
CA ASP A 53 2.43 5.59 0.28
C ASP A 53 3.53 6.64 0.50
N ARG A 54 3.42 7.43 1.57
CA ARG A 54 4.44 8.45 1.91
C ARG A 54 5.78 7.82 2.23
N LEU A 55 5.74 6.67 2.91
CA LEU A 55 6.95 5.95 3.28
C LEU A 55 7.66 5.38 2.05
N LEU A 56 6.93 4.75 1.13
CA LEU A 56 7.47 4.24 -0.13
C LEU A 56 8.01 5.37 -1.01
N ILE A 57 7.28 6.49 -1.12
CA ILE A 57 7.75 7.68 -1.85
C ILE A 57 9.07 8.19 -1.25
N THR A 58 9.17 8.27 0.09
CA THR A 58 10.39 8.71 0.77
C THR A 58 11.58 7.82 0.41
N VAL A 59 11.39 6.49 0.54
CA VAL A 59 12.44 5.51 0.26
C VAL A 59 12.89 5.60 -1.20
N LEU A 60 11.93 5.65 -2.13
CA LEU A 60 12.19 5.74 -3.55
C LEU A 60 12.89 7.04 -3.94
N LEU A 61 12.54 8.16 -3.30
CA LEU A 61 13.19 9.44 -3.57
C LEU A 61 14.65 9.43 -3.10
N VAL A 62 14.91 8.83 -1.94
CA VAL A 62 16.25 8.74 -1.35
C VAL A 62 17.14 7.80 -2.16
N THR A 63 16.64 6.62 -2.58
CA THR A 63 17.41 5.70 -3.44
C THR A 63 17.79 6.38 -4.75
N ASN A 64 16.80 6.95 -5.45
CA ASN A 64 17.04 7.59 -6.74
C ASN A 64 17.98 8.80 -6.61
N ALA A 65 17.82 9.63 -5.57
CA ALA A 65 18.71 10.77 -5.35
C ALA A 65 20.15 10.32 -5.09
N ALA A 66 20.35 9.27 -4.28
CA ALA A 66 21.67 8.73 -4.00
C ALA A 66 22.30 8.09 -5.25
N ASP A 67 21.53 7.37 -6.06
CA ASP A 67 21.99 6.76 -7.30
C ASP A 67 22.40 7.80 -8.34
N ILE A 68 21.58 8.83 -8.56
CA ILE A 68 21.88 9.93 -9.48
C ILE A 68 23.12 10.69 -9.00
N THR A 69 23.21 11.00 -7.71
CA THR A 69 24.37 11.73 -7.15
C THR A 69 25.66 10.93 -7.32
N ALA A 70 25.63 9.63 -7.01
CA ALA A 70 26.78 8.76 -7.17
C ALA A 70 27.17 8.57 -8.65
N LEU A 71 26.20 8.48 -9.57
CA LEU A 71 26.45 8.42 -11.01
C LEU A 71 27.10 9.70 -11.52
N ILE A 72 26.62 10.88 -11.10
CA ILE A 72 27.20 12.17 -11.49
C ILE A 72 28.64 12.28 -11.00
N ILE A 73 28.91 11.98 -9.73
CA ILE A 73 30.26 12.04 -9.16
C ILE A 73 31.20 11.07 -9.87
N LEU A 74 30.76 9.82 -10.08
CA LEU A 74 31.53 8.80 -10.78
C LEU A 74 31.89 9.22 -12.21
N THR A 75 30.90 9.73 -12.94
CA THR A 75 31.08 10.17 -14.34
C THR A 75 32.03 11.36 -14.40
N HIS A 76 31.84 12.35 -13.53
CA HIS A 76 32.70 13.53 -13.46
C HIS A 76 34.16 13.17 -13.18
N GLU A 77 34.42 12.29 -12.21
CA GLU A 77 35.79 11.86 -11.87
C GLU A 77 36.46 11.08 -13.00
N LEU A 78 35.72 10.21 -13.70
CA LEU A 78 36.24 9.44 -14.83
C LEU A 78 36.56 10.33 -16.03
N VAL A 79 35.69 11.32 -16.30
CA VAL A 79 35.91 12.28 -17.39
C VAL A 79 37.10 13.18 -17.11
N LEU A 80 37.32 13.59 -15.86
CA LEU A 80 38.51 14.35 -15.49
C LEU A 80 39.82 13.57 -15.68
N ARG A 81 39.79 12.25 -15.46
CA ARG A 81 40.99 11.39 -15.55
C ARG A 81 41.26 10.86 -16.95
N LEU A 82 40.22 10.51 -17.70
CA LEU A 82 40.32 9.85 -19.02
C LEU A 82 39.85 10.72 -20.19
N GLY A 83 39.41 11.96 -19.93
CA GLY A 83 38.87 12.84 -20.95
C GLY A 83 37.60 12.28 -21.58
N TRP A 84 37.48 12.36 -22.90
CA TRP A 84 36.27 11.98 -23.64
C TRP A 84 35.95 10.49 -23.55
N LEU A 85 36.97 9.64 -23.33
CA LEU A 85 36.81 8.20 -23.09
C LEU A 85 36.18 7.91 -21.72
N GLY A 86 36.15 8.87 -20.80
CA GLY A 86 35.55 8.72 -19.48
C GLY A 86 34.05 8.45 -19.52
N TYR A 87 33.31 9.00 -20.48
CA TYR A 87 31.85 8.79 -20.62
C TYR A 87 31.46 7.33 -20.88
N PRO A 88 31.95 6.66 -21.96
CA PRO A 88 31.57 5.27 -22.22
C PRO A 88 32.06 4.31 -21.14
N ILE A 89 33.22 4.58 -20.53
CA ILE A 89 33.77 3.75 -19.45
C ILE A 89 32.95 3.91 -18.17
N ALA A 90 32.51 5.13 -17.84
CA ALA A 90 31.64 5.37 -16.69
C ALA A 90 30.31 4.62 -16.84
N VAL A 91 29.69 4.66 -18.02
CA VAL A 91 28.46 3.90 -18.29
C VAL A 91 28.71 2.40 -18.19
N ALA A 92 29.79 1.90 -18.78
CA ALA A 92 30.12 0.47 -18.77
C ALA A 92 30.32 -0.08 -17.34
N ILE A 93 30.84 0.73 -16.41
CA ILE A 93 31.02 0.34 -15.01
C ILE A 93 29.75 0.58 -14.18
N ALA A 94 29.12 1.74 -14.34
CA ALA A 94 27.97 2.14 -13.55
C ALA A 94 26.78 1.22 -13.78
N LEU A 95 26.47 0.90 -15.03
CA LEU A 95 25.27 0.16 -15.42
C LEU A 95 25.16 -1.23 -14.76
N PRO A 96 26.17 -2.12 -14.80
CA PRO A 96 26.10 -3.39 -14.09
C PRO A 96 26.10 -3.22 -12.58
N VAL A 97 26.82 -2.23 -12.02
CA VAL A 97 26.84 -1.99 -10.58
C VAL A 97 25.47 -1.55 -10.08
N TYR A 98 24.82 -0.59 -10.73
CA TYR A 98 23.50 -0.13 -10.33
C TYR A 98 22.43 -1.20 -10.53
N LEU A 99 22.42 -1.88 -11.69
CA LEU A 99 21.40 -2.90 -11.96
C LEU A 99 21.54 -4.13 -11.06
N PHE A 100 22.74 -4.72 -11.00
CA PHE A 100 22.93 -5.95 -10.25
C PHE A 100 23.19 -5.70 -8.77
N LEU A 101 24.18 -4.87 -8.42
CA LEU A 101 24.59 -4.72 -7.02
C LEU A 101 23.62 -3.87 -6.21
N LEU A 102 23.15 -2.74 -6.74
CA LEU A 102 22.26 -1.84 -5.98
C LEU A 102 20.77 -2.13 -6.25
N GLY A 103 20.44 -2.71 -7.40
CA GLY A 103 19.07 -3.06 -7.76
C GLY A 103 18.67 -4.46 -7.28
N VAL A 104 19.31 -5.50 -7.82
CA VAL A 104 18.83 -6.89 -7.65
C VAL A 104 19.25 -7.52 -6.32
N LEU A 105 20.51 -7.35 -5.91
CA LEU A 105 21.03 -7.96 -4.68
C LEU A 105 20.27 -7.56 -3.40
N PRO A 106 20.09 -6.26 -3.08
CA PRO A 106 19.43 -5.87 -1.84
C PRO A 106 17.96 -6.30 -1.85
N LYS A 107 17.29 -6.22 -3.01
CA LYS A 107 15.90 -6.66 -3.16
C LYS A 107 15.75 -8.16 -2.91
N SER A 108 16.69 -8.98 -3.39
CA SER A 108 16.70 -10.43 -3.12
C SER A 108 16.97 -10.74 -1.64
N LEU A 109 17.94 -10.06 -1.03
CA LEU A 109 18.36 -10.34 0.34
C LEU A 109 17.30 -9.92 1.37
N PHE A 110 16.72 -8.73 1.20
CA PHE A 110 15.74 -8.19 2.15
C PHE A 110 14.37 -8.88 2.03
N ARG A 111 14.01 -9.43 0.87
CA ARG A 111 12.81 -10.27 0.72
C ARG A 111 12.86 -11.57 1.52
N ARG A 112 14.06 -12.10 1.83
CA ARG A 112 14.19 -13.32 2.64
C ARG A 112 13.91 -13.08 4.13
N PHE A 113 14.26 -11.90 4.66
CA PHE A 113 14.06 -11.56 6.07
C PHE A 113 13.51 -10.13 6.26
N PRO A 114 12.33 -9.81 5.71
CA PRO A 114 11.83 -8.44 5.61
C PRO A 114 11.65 -7.81 6.98
N LEU A 115 11.02 -8.54 7.91
CA LEU A 115 10.71 -8.03 9.24
C LEU A 115 11.96 -7.68 10.06
N ARG A 116 13.00 -8.51 10.06
CA ARG A 116 14.19 -8.26 10.88
C ARG A 116 15.06 -7.15 10.29
N ALA A 117 15.15 -7.09 8.96
CA ALA A 117 15.96 -6.09 8.27
C ALA A 117 15.34 -4.69 8.36
N VAL A 118 14.04 -4.56 8.05
CA VAL A 118 13.33 -3.28 8.08
C VAL A 118 13.20 -2.74 9.51
N VAL A 119 12.94 -3.59 10.50
CA VAL A 119 12.88 -3.16 11.91
C VAL A 119 14.22 -2.60 12.39
N ARG A 120 15.35 -3.20 12.01
CA ARG A 120 16.68 -2.69 12.38
C ARG A 120 16.97 -1.33 11.74
N LEU A 121 16.44 -1.09 10.54
CA LEU A 121 16.60 0.18 9.80
C LEU A 121 15.47 1.18 10.04
N SER A 122 14.47 0.84 10.88
CA SER A 122 13.32 1.70 11.19
C SER A 122 13.73 3.09 11.70
N GLY A 123 14.81 3.19 12.48
CA GLY A 123 15.32 4.48 12.97
C GLY A 123 15.90 5.36 11.87
N LEU A 124 16.58 4.76 10.88
CA LEU A 124 17.11 5.50 9.72
C LEU A 124 15.96 5.99 8.83
N LEU A 125 14.98 5.12 8.60
CA LEU A 125 13.73 5.46 7.92
C LEU A 125 13.04 6.66 8.57
N GLU A 126 12.82 6.62 9.88
CA GLU A 126 12.12 7.70 10.62
C GLU A 126 12.83 9.05 10.46
N LEU A 127 14.16 9.05 10.59
CA LEU A 127 14.97 10.26 10.42
C LEU A 127 14.84 10.82 8.99
N THR A 128 14.85 9.94 8.00
CA THR A 128 14.78 10.31 6.59
C THR A 128 13.38 10.80 6.21
N THR A 129 12.33 10.16 6.71
CA THR A 129 10.94 10.62 6.54
C THR A 129 10.73 11.99 7.19
N LYS A 130 11.31 12.25 8.37
CA LYS A 130 11.25 13.58 9.01
C LYS A 130 11.98 14.63 8.17
N LEU A 131 13.15 14.29 7.62
CA LEU A 131 13.92 15.20 6.78
C LEU A 131 13.18 15.57 5.48
N LEU A 132 12.47 14.60 4.88
CA LEU A 132 11.69 14.79 3.65
C LEU A 132 10.26 15.29 3.88
N TRP A 133 9.84 15.53 5.13
CA TRP A 133 8.53 16.09 5.47
C TRP A 133 8.11 17.31 4.61
N PRO A 134 8.94 18.34 4.39
CA PRO A 134 8.53 19.49 3.59
C PRO A 134 8.20 19.11 2.14
N LEU A 135 8.86 18.10 1.59
CA LEU A 135 8.61 17.62 0.23
C LEU A 135 7.25 16.91 0.14
N HIS A 136 6.89 16.14 1.17
CA HIS A 136 5.56 15.54 1.28
C HIS A 136 4.45 16.59 1.38
N ALA A 137 4.70 17.69 2.09
CA ALA A 137 3.75 18.80 2.18
C ALA A 137 3.49 19.47 0.82
N ILE A 138 4.53 19.61 -0.01
CA ILE A 138 4.41 20.11 -1.38
C ILE A 138 3.62 19.12 -2.24
N GLY A 139 3.91 17.82 -2.14
CA GLY A 139 3.16 16.78 -2.85
C GLY A 139 1.67 16.82 -2.52
N ALA A 140 1.32 16.91 -1.23
CA ALA A 140 -0.07 17.03 -0.78
C ALA A 140 -0.74 18.33 -1.24
N PHE A 141 0.01 19.44 -1.32
CA PHE A 141 -0.48 20.70 -1.85
C PHE A 141 -0.78 20.61 -3.36
N ILE A 142 0.08 19.95 -4.13
CA ILE A 142 -0.13 19.70 -5.56
C ILE A 142 -1.33 18.78 -5.74
N GLU A 143 -1.42 17.69 -4.98
CA GLU A 143 -2.55 16.76 -5.04
C GLU A 143 -3.87 17.48 -4.76
N ARG A 144 -3.91 18.31 -3.72
CA ARG A 144 -5.10 19.10 -3.38
C ARG A 144 -5.45 20.14 -4.44
N THR A 145 -4.47 20.70 -5.14
CA THR A 145 -4.69 21.74 -6.15
C THR A 145 -5.09 21.14 -7.51
N VAL A 146 -4.45 20.03 -7.90
CA VAL A 146 -4.63 19.37 -9.20
C VAL A 146 -5.80 18.38 -9.18
N PHE A 147 -5.96 17.62 -8.10
CA PHE A 147 -7.01 16.62 -7.93
C PHE A 147 -8.18 17.11 -7.07
N ALA A 148 -8.28 18.42 -6.77
CA ALA A 148 -9.36 19.03 -5.99
C ALA A 148 -10.78 18.66 -6.47
N ARG A 149 -10.92 18.29 -7.74
CA ARG A 149 -12.19 17.93 -8.39
C ARG A 149 -12.56 16.45 -8.24
N ALA A 150 -11.62 15.60 -7.85
CA ALA A 150 -11.89 14.23 -7.41
C ALA A 150 -12.34 14.27 -5.95
N LYS A 151 -13.54 14.82 -5.69
CA LYS A 151 -14.27 14.47 -4.47
C LYS A 151 -14.50 12.96 -4.55
N ASN A 152 -13.62 12.19 -3.92
CA ASN A 152 -13.90 10.79 -3.63
C ASN A 152 -15.30 10.77 -2.99
N PRO A 153 -16.31 10.15 -3.63
CA PRO A 153 -17.59 9.96 -2.97
C PRO A 153 -17.30 9.27 -1.62
N PRO A 154 -18.12 9.52 -0.59
CA PRO A 154 -17.87 8.97 0.73
C PRO A 154 -17.50 7.49 0.61
N ARG A 155 -16.32 7.14 1.11
CA ARG A 155 -15.62 5.84 0.97
C ARG A 155 -16.44 4.61 1.40
N LEU A 156 -17.70 4.79 1.80
CA LEU A 156 -18.65 3.73 2.09
C LEU A 156 -18.80 2.72 0.95
N PHE A 157 -18.89 3.18 -0.32
CA PHE A 157 -19.02 2.25 -1.44
C PHE A 157 -17.73 1.44 -1.68
N ALA A 158 -16.56 2.08 -1.58
CA ALA A 158 -15.28 1.39 -1.70
C ALA A 158 -15.06 0.40 -0.54
N GLY A 159 -15.39 0.80 0.70
CA GLY A 159 -15.24 -0.06 1.87
C GLY A 159 -16.13 -1.29 1.85
N ARG A 160 -17.34 -1.21 1.26
CA ARG A 160 -18.21 -2.38 1.08
C ARG A 160 -17.62 -3.40 0.11
N GLU A 161 -17.13 -2.93 -1.03
CA GLU A 161 -16.52 -3.80 -2.03
C GLU A 161 -15.22 -4.43 -1.51
N GLU A 162 -14.42 -3.65 -0.79
CA GLU A 162 -13.19 -4.10 -0.14
C GLU A 162 -13.47 -5.14 0.96
N LEU A 163 -14.52 -4.94 1.77
CA LEU A 163 -14.98 -5.94 2.75
C LEU A 163 -15.44 -7.24 2.07
N LYS A 164 -16.21 -7.14 0.98
CA LYS A 164 -16.63 -8.31 0.19
C LYS A 164 -15.42 -9.06 -0.37
N MET A 165 -14.43 -8.35 -0.87
CA MET A 165 -13.19 -8.95 -1.41
C MET A 165 -12.40 -9.71 -0.34
N ILE A 166 -12.28 -9.14 0.88
CA ILE A 166 -11.61 -9.81 2.01
C ILE A 166 -12.34 -11.11 2.38
N THR A 167 -13.68 -11.14 2.36
CA THR A 167 -14.43 -12.37 2.66
C THR A 167 -14.23 -13.47 1.63
N VAL A 168 -14.09 -13.12 0.34
CA VAL A 168 -13.78 -14.09 -0.73
C VAL A 168 -12.39 -14.67 -0.52
N GLN A 169 -11.39 -13.82 -0.27
CA GLN A 169 -10.04 -14.29 0.02
C GLN A 169 -9.97 -15.17 1.28
N SER A 170 -10.81 -14.87 2.28
CA SER A 170 -10.87 -15.64 3.52
C SER A 170 -11.52 -17.01 3.32
N GLU A 171 -12.51 -17.13 2.42
CA GLU A 171 -13.08 -18.41 1.98
C GLU A 171 -12.01 -19.26 1.25
N GLU A 172 -11.28 -18.66 0.31
CA GLU A 172 -10.20 -19.33 -0.43
C GLU A 172 -9.08 -19.84 0.51
N SER A 173 -8.81 -19.11 1.60
CA SER A 173 -7.85 -19.52 2.63
C SER A 173 -8.39 -20.56 3.62
N GLY A 174 -9.67 -20.95 3.51
CA GLY A 174 -10.35 -21.91 4.39
C GLY A 174 -10.70 -21.38 5.78
N ALA A 175 -10.54 -20.07 6.02
CA ALA A 175 -10.87 -19.45 7.31
C ALA A 175 -12.37 -19.15 7.47
N LEU A 176 -13.12 -19.14 6.37
CA LEU A 176 -14.55 -18.83 6.30
C LEU A 176 -15.26 -19.88 5.42
N SER A 177 -16.45 -20.30 5.82
CA SER A 177 -17.30 -21.16 4.99
C SER A 177 -18.06 -20.36 3.91
N PRO A 178 -18.49 -21.02 2.81
CA PRO A 178 -19.28 -20.36 1.77
C PRO A 178 -20.59 -19.73 2.30
N THR A 179 -21.19 -20.36 3.31
CA THR A 179 -22.41 -19.88 3.98
C THR A 179 -22.16 -18.63 4.81
N GLU A 180 -21.05 -18.57 5.56
CA GLU A 180 -20.66 -17.37 6.31
C GLU A 180 -20.34 -16.19 5.38
N ARG A 181 -19.66 -16.44 4.24
CA ARG A 181 -19.47 -15.41 3.21
C ARG A 181 -20.81 -14.86 2.71
N ALA A 182 -21.74 -15.74 2.34
CA ALA A 182 -23.05 -15.34 1.84
C ALA A 182 -23.82 -14.49 2.88
N MET A 183 -23.77 -14.86 4.16
CA MET A 183 -24.37 -14.07 5.24
C MET A 183 -23.75 -12.68 5.35
N ILE A 184 -22.42 -12.56 5.32
CA ILE A 184 -21.73 -11.26 5.42
C ILE A 184 -22.10 -10.36 4.22
N HIS A 185 -22.12 -10.90 3.00
CA HIS A 185 -22.53 -10.14 1.81
C HIS A 185 -23.97 -9.63 1.95
N ASN A 186 -24.89 -10.49 2.38
CA ASN A 186 -26.30 -10.11 2.58
C ASN A 186 -26.47 -9.00 3.63
N VAL A 187 -25.74 -9.04 4.74
CA VAL A 187 -25.79 -7.98 5.79
C VAL A 187 -25.26 -6.65 5.26
N VAL A 188 -24.17 -6.68 4.48
CA VAL A 188 -23.60 -5.48 3.86
C VAL A 188 -24.58 -4.87 2.85
N ASP A 189 -25.24 -5.70 2.05
CA ASP A 189 -26.20 -5.27 1.04
C ASP A 189 -27.53 -4.80 1.64
N PHE A 190 -27.98 -5.41 2.74
CA PHE A 190 -29.20 -5.02 3.46
C PHE A 190 -29.21 -3.54 3.84
N THR A 191 -28.06 -2.97 4.17
CA THR A 191 -27.93 -1.54 4.53
C THR A 191 -28.28 -0.60 3.37
N SER A 192 -28.26 -1.08 2.11
CA SER A 192 -28.67 -0.33 0.91
C SER A 192 -30.06 -0.68 0.39
N ILE A 193 -30.64 -1.79 0.84
CA ILE A 193 -31.95 -2.24 0.42
C ILE A 193 -32.99 -1.29 1.01
N LYS A 194 -33.85 -0.72 0.15
CA LYS A 194 -34.97 0.11 0.56
C LYS A 194 -36.22 -0.77 0.70
N VAL A 195 -37.18 -0.31 1.50
CA VAL A 195 -38.49 -1.00 1.67
C VAL A 195 -39.13 -1.33 0.32
N ARG A 196 -39.01 -0.41 -0.66
CA ARG A 196 -39.55 -0.60 -2.01
C ARG A 196 -38.94 -1.78 -2.78
N ASP A 197 -37.72 -2.21 -2.41
CA ASP A 197 -36.99 -3.27 -3.10
C ASP A 197 -37.40 -4.66 -2.58
N VAL A 198 -38.12 -4.73 -1.44
CA VAL A 198 -38.57 -5.98 -0.79
C VAL A 198 -40.08 -6.04 -0.61
N MET A 199 -40.78 -4.91 -0.65
CA MET A 199 -42.23 -4.87 -0.49
C MET A 199 -42.93 -5.64 -1.60
N VAL A 200 -44.07 -6.26 -1.26
CA VAL A 200 -44.98 -6.82 -2.25
C VAL A 200 -45.67 -5.65 -2.96
N PRO A 201 -45.61 -5.54 -4.30
CA PRO A 201 -46.32 -4.51 -5.04
C PRO A 201 -47.82 -4.56 -4.75
N LEU A 202 -48.47 -3.40 -4.63
CA LEU A 202 -49.89 -3.29 -4.25
C LEU A 202 -50.82 -4.15 -5.15
N GLU A 203 -50.49 -4.26 -6.44
CA GLU A 203 -51.22 -5.09 -7.41
C GLU A 203 -51.21 -6.59 -7.08
N LYS A 204 -50.22 -7.04 -6.30
CA LYS A 204 -50.07 -8.43 -5.85
C LYS A 204 -50.46 -8.62 -4.39
N THR A 205 -50.95 -7.57 -3.74
CA THR A 205 -51.43 -7.66 -2.36
C THR A 205 -52.89 -8.07 -2.35
N VAL A 206 -53.22 -9.03 -1.48
CA VAL A 206 -54.61 -9.36 -1.17
C VAL A 206 -55.16 -8.21 -0.30
N SER A 207 -56.21 -7.55 -0.78
CA SER A 207 -56.87 -6.45 -0.07
C SER A 207 -58.37 -6.71 0.02
N PHE A 208 -58.97 -6.29 1.12
CA PHE A 208 -60.39 -6.49 1.42
C PHE A 208 -61.05 -5.15 1.74
N ASN A 209 -62.32 -5.00 1.40
CA ASN A 209 -63.10 -3.87 1.87
C ASN A 209 -63.64 -4.18 3.28
N PRO A 210 -63.58 -3.24 4.25
CA PRO A 210 -64.17 -3.44 5.59
C PRO A 210 -65.65 -3.87 5.59
N ASP A 211 -66.39 -3.64 4.51
CA ASP A 211 -67.80 -4.03 4.38
C ASP A 211 -68.03 -5.41 3.71
N ASP A 212 -66.97 -6.14 3.31
CA ASP A 212 -67.11 -7.46 2.67
C ASP A 212 -67.58 -8.53 3.67
N SER A 213 -68.42 -9.46 3.20
CA SER A 213 -68.92 -10.55 4.03
C SER A 213 -67.83 -11.57 4.38
N PRO A 214 -67.86 -12.19 5.57
CA PRO A 214 -66.80 -13.10 6.03
C PRO A 214 -66.50 -14.27 5.08
N GLY A 215 -67.51 -14.75 4.33
CA GLY A 215 -67.34 -15.84 3.36
C GLY A 215 -66.50 -15.43 2.14
N LYS A 216 -66.63 -14.18 1.69
CA LYS A 216 -65.92 -13.64 0.52
C LYS A 216 -64.44 -13.34 0.84
N VAL A 217 -64.16 -13.00 2.10
CA VAL A 217 -62.79 -12.81 2.62
C VAL A 217 -62.03 -14.14 2.63
N LEU A 218 -62.67 -15.22 3.05
CA LEU A 218 -62.07 -16.56 3.11
C LEU A 218 -61.75 -17.13 1.70
N GLU A 219 -62.65 -16.93 0.75
CA GLU A 219 -62.50 -17.42 -0.64
C GLU A 219 -61.36 -16.71 -1.41
N THR A 220 -61.00 -15.49 -1.00
CA THR A 220 -59.90 -14.72 -1.61
C THR A 220 -58.56 -14.93 -0.86
N SER A 221 -58.57 -15.73 0.22
CA SER A 221 -57.38 -16.01 1.05
C SER A 221 -56.66 -17.34 0.72
N GLU A 222 -57.23 -18.15 -0.17
CA GLU A 222 -56.59 -19.32 -0.82
C GLU A 222 -55.78 -18.90 -2.06
#